data_AF-A0A7J5JA05-F1
#
_entry.id   AF-A0A7J5JA05-F1
#
_cell.length_a   1.000
_cell.length_b   1.000
_cell.length_c   1.000
_cell.angle_alpha   90.00
_cell.angle_beta   90.00
_cell.angle_gamma   90.00
#
_symmetry.space_group_name_H-M   'P 1'
#
loop_
_entity.id
_entity.type
_entity.pdbx_description
1 polymer ?
#
loop_
_entity_poly.entity_id
_entity_poly.type
_entity_poly.pdbx_seq_one_letter_code
_entity_poly.pdbx_strand_id
1 'polypeptide(L)'
;EAAKANDYEVIIIADHGNADHALNEDGTPNTAHSLNPVPFVYVTENKNAKVENGVLADVAPSILHILGMPQPADMTGRDLIK
;
A
#
# COMPACT_ATOMS: atom_id res chain seq x y z
N GLU A 1 15.56 -1.36 7.13
CA GLU A 1 17.03 -1.24 7.26
C GLU A 1 17.76 -0.99 5.95
N ALA A 2 17.87 -1.95 5.03
CA ALA A 2 18.69 -1.78 3.81
C ALA A 2 18.28 -0.58 2.93
N ALA A 3 16.98 -0.38 2.67
CA ALA A 3 16.48 0.76 1.92
C ALA A 3 16.86 2.10 2.57
N LYS A 4 16.61 2.23 3.88
CA LYS A 4 16.98 3.41 4.67
C LYS A 4 18.48 3.70 4.65
N ALA A 5 19.31 2.67 4.73
CA ALA A 5 20.77 2.82 4.66
C ALA A 5 21.29 3.30 3.30
N ASN A 6 20.44 3.27 2.26
CA ASN A 6 20.76 3.72 0.91
C ASN A 6 19.85 4.88 0.45
N ASP A 7 19.21 5.58 1.39
CA ASP A 7 18.34 6.73 1.12
C ASP A 7 17.18 6.42 0.14
N TYR A 8 16.64 5.21 0.19
CA TYR A 8 15.43 4.83 -0.55
C TYR A 8 14.17 5.07 0.28
N GLU A 9 13.13 5.50 -0.43
CA GLU A 9 11.75 5.51 0.04
C GLU A 9 11.12 4.11 -0.10
N VAL A 10 10.22 3.73 0.82
CA VAL A 10 9.60 2.39 0.80
C VAL A 10 8.08 2.47 0.94
N ILE A 11 7.38 1.80 0.04
CA ILE A 11 5.94 1.51 0.15
C ILE A 11 5.77 0.04 0.53
N ILE A 12 5.12 -0.22 1.67
CA ILE A 12 4.75 -1.57 2.10
C ILE A 12 3.24 -1.72 1.93
N ILE A 13 2.84 -2.69 1.12
CA ILE A 13 1.44 -3.00 0.80
C ILE A 13 1.18 -4.50 0.84
N ALA A 14 -0.09 -4.87 0.73
CA ALA A 14 -0.52 -6.20 0.30
C ALA A 14 -1.52 -6.06 -0.86
N ASP A 15 -1.70 -7.13 -1.63
CA ASP A 15 -2.69 -7.20 -2.72
C ASP A 15 -4.08 -7.62 -2.21
N HIS A 16 -4.14 -8.42 -1.15
CA HIS A 16 -5.37 -8.81 -0.46
C HIS A 16 -5.09 -9.25 0.99
N GLY A 17 -6.17 -9.51 1.75
CA GLY A 17 -6.09 -10.18 3.04
C GLY A 17 -6.12 -11.71 2.91
N ASN A 18 -5.66 -12.42 3.93
CA ASN A 18 -5.69 -13.88 4.08
C ASN A 18 -5.41 -14.26 5.54
N ALA A 19 -4.16 -14.11 5.98
CA ALA A 19 -3.68 -14.60 7.28
C ALA A 19 -4.37 -13.93 8.49
N ASP A 20 -4.95 -12.75 8.29
CA ASP A 20 -5.82 -12.04 9.21
C ASP A 20 -7.15 -12.76 9.51
N HIS A 21 -7.52 -13.76 8.69
CA HIS A 21 -8.75 -14.53 8.82
C HIS A 21 -8.53 -16.02 8.50
N ALA A 22 -7.62 -16.66 9.24
CA ALA A 22 -7.20 -18.05 9.02
C ALA A 22 -8.17 -19.13 9.55
N LEU A 23 -9.21 -18.76 10.30
CA LEU A 23 -10.21 -19.67 10.85
C LEU A 23 -11.61 -19.16 10.52
N ASN A 24 -12.54 -20.07 10.23
CA ASN A 24 -13.97 -19.75 10.12
C ASN A 24 -14.58 -19.55 11.52
N GLU A 25 -15.82 -19.05 11.57
CA GLU A 25 -16.55 -18.84 12.83
C GLU A 25 -16.73 -20.13 13.66
N ASP A 26 -16.79 -21.28 13.00
CA ASP A 26 -16.88 -22.61 13.63
C ASP A 26 -15.53 -23.19 14.06
N GLY A 27 -14.43 -22.45 13.86
CA GLY A 27 -13.07 -22.86 14.20
C GLY A 27 -12.40 -23.79 13.17
N THR A 28 -13.06 -24.12 12.07
CA THR A 28 -12.43 -24.88 10.98
C THR A 28 -11.41 -24.00 10.21
N PRO A 29 -10.39 -24.59 9.57
CA PRO A 29 -9.43 -23.82 8.78
C PRO A 29 -10.10 -23.03 7.65
N ASN A 30 -9.77 -21.75 7.54
CA ASN A 30 -10.12 -20.93 6.37
C ASN A 30 -8.90 -20.82 5.45
N THR A 31 -9.09 -21.18 4.18
CA THR A 31 -8.04 -21.21 3.15
C THR A 31 -8.26 -20.17 2.05
N ALA A 32 -9.32 -19.37 2.15
CA ALA A 32 -9.66 -18.33 1.19
C ALA A 32 -9.02 -16.98 1.56
N HIS A 33 -9.02 -16.05 0.61
CA HIS A 33 -8.67 -14.65 0.88
C HIS A 33 -9.77 -13.99 1.73
N SER A 34 -9.39 -12.92 2.46
CA SER A 34 -10.33 -12.08 3.18
C SER A 34 -10.65 -10.80 2.39
N LEU A 35 -11.77 -10.15 2.72
CA LEU A 35 -12.16 -8.85 2.20
C LEU A 35 -11.66 -7.70 3.10
N ASN A 36 -10.82 -7.99 4.08
CA ASN A 36 -10.28 -6.98 4.97
C ASN A 36 -9.38 -6.01 4.19
N PRO A 37 -9.37 -4.72 4.55
CA PRO A 37 -8.51 -3.74 3.91
C PRO A 37 -7.03 -4.09 4.14
N VAL A 38 -6.22 -3.78 3.14
CA VAL A 38 -4.75 -3.98 3.17
C VAL A 38 -4.05 -2.69 3.60
N PRO A 39 -2.87 -2.80 4.24
CA PRO A 39 -2.10 -1.62 4.60
C PRO A 39 -1.51 -0.93 3.36
N PHE A 40 -1.36 0.39 3.45
CA PHE A 40 -0.42 1.16 2.65
C PHE A 40 0.45 1.94 3.62
N VAL A 41 1.70 1.53 3.77
CA VAL A 41 2.65 2.18 4.69
C VAL A 41 3.73 2.86 3.87
N TYR A 42 3.80 4.19 3.99
CA TYR A 42 4.89 4.97 3.43
C TYR A 42 5.98 5.20 4.48
N VAL A 43 7.12 4.53 4.30
CA VAL A 43 8.29 4.68 5.17
C VAL A 43 9.22 5.73 4.56
N THR A 44 9.23 6.91 5.17
CA THR A 44 9.97 8.09 4.70
C THR A 44 10.59 8.87 5.86
N GLU A 45 11.65 9.63 5.57
CA GLU A 45 12.17 10.62 6.51
C GLU A 45 11.36 11.94 6.50
N ASN A 46 10.50 12.16 5.49
CA ASN A 46 9.60 13.30 5.45
C ASN A 46 8.52 13.20 6.55
N LYS A 47 8.75 13.88 7.67
CA LYS A 47 7.83 13.87 8.82
C LYS A 47 6.47 14.56 8.56
N ASN A 48 6.34 15.27 7.45
CA ASN A 48 5.09 15.93 7.07
C ASN A 48 4.24 15.08 6.13
N ALA A 49 4.79 13.99 5.57
CA ALA A 49 4.07 13.13 4.64
C ALA A 49 2.81 12.56 5.29
N LYS A 50 1.69 12.64 4.58
CA LYS A 50 0.43 12.04 5.00
C LYS A 50 -0.08 11.10 3.92
N VAL A 51 -0.56 9.94 4.35
CA VAL A 51 -1.17 8.94 3.48
C VAL A 51 -2.69 8.97 3.69
N GLU A 52 -3.43 8.95 2.59
CA GLU A 52 -4.88 8.78 2.60
C GLU A 52 -5.30 7.34 2.28
N ASN A 53 -6.53 6.98 2.68
CA ASN A 53 -7.14 5.72 2.25
C ASN A 53 -7.40 5.72 0.74
N GLY A 54 -7.30 4.55 0.10
CA GLY A 54 -7.49 4.40 -1.34
C GLY A 54 -7.75 2.96 -1.76
N VAL A 55 -7.52 2.69 -3.04
CA VAL A 55 -7.61 1.36 -3.65
C VAL A 55 -6.27 0.96 -4.28
N LEU A 56 -6.12 -0.30 -4.70
CA LEU A 56 -4.86 -0.79 -5.29
C LEU A 56 -4.42 0.00 -6.54
N ALA A 57 -5.37 0.53 -7.32
CA ALA A 57 -5.06 1.36 -8.50
C ALA A 57 -4.35 2.68 -8.15
N ASP A 58 -4.41 3.11 -6.89
CA ASP A 58 -3.80 4.35 -6.39
C ASP A 58 -2.31 4.18 -6.02
N VAL A 59 -1.81 2.94 -5.95
CA VAL A 59 -0.42 2.64 -5.56
C VAL A 59 0.58 3.19 -6.59
N ALA A 60 0.36 2.94 -7.88
CA ALA A 60 1.28 3.37 -8.93
C ALA A 60 1.35 4.91 -9.08
N PRO A 61 0.22 5.65 -9.10
CA PRO A 61 0.22 7.11 -9.00
C PRO A 61 1.03 7.66 -7.81
N SER A 62 0.87 7.06 -6.63
CA SER A 62 1.60 7.48 -5.42
C SER A 62 3.13 7.24 -5.55
N ILE A 63 3.55 6.16 -6.20
CA ILE A 63 4.98 5.93 -6.49
C ILE A 63 5.52 6.96 -7.48
N LEU A 64 4.75 7.32 -8.53
CA LEU A 64 5.16 8.37 -9.47
C LEU A 64 5.32 9.72 -8.78
N HIS A 65 4.45 10.05 -7.83
CA HIS A 65 4.58 11.24 -6.98
C HIS A 65 5.92 11.25 -6.23
N ILE A 66 6.27 10.15 -5.55
CA ILE A 66 7.54 10.03 -4.81
C ILE A 66 8.74 10.22 -5.75
N LEU A 67 8.67 9.67 -6.96
CA LEU A 67 9.72 9.79 -7.97
C LEU A 67 9.76 11.16 -8.67
N GLY A 68 8.81 12.06 -8.39
CA GLY A 68 8.68 13.35 -9.08
C GLY A 68 8.34 13.21 -10.57
N MET A 69 7.66 12.12 -10.95
CA MET A 69 7.33 11.80 -12.33
C MET A 69 5.87 12.16 -12.66
N PRO A 70 5.57 12.58 -13.91
CA PRO A 70 4.20 12.85 -14.31
C PRO A 70 3.38 11.56 -14.39
N GLN A 71 2.14 11.62 -13.90
CA GLN A 71 1.17 10.54 -14.05
C GLN A 71 0.62 10.50 -15.50
N PRO A 72 0.69 9.34 -16.20
CA PRO A 72 0.08 9.19 -17.52
C PRO A 72 -1.45 9.29 -17.47
N ALA A 73 -2.07 9.75 -18.56
CA ALA A 73 -3.53 9.91 -18.64
C ALA A 73 -4.31 8.59 -18.49
N ASP A 74 -3.72 7.45 -18.84
CA ASP A 74 -4.35 6.13 -18.71
C ASP A 74 -4.40 5.62 -17.26
N MET A 75 -3.57 6.18 -16.36
CA MET A 75 -3.66 5.89 -14.93
C MET A 75 -4.78 6.73 -14.32
N THR A 76 -5.94 6.11 -14.08
CA THR A 76 -7.11 6.81 -13.51
C THR A 76 -7.15 6.79 -11.98
N GLY A 77 -6.24 6.05 -11.33
CA GLY A 77 -6.04 6.11 -9.89
C GLY A 77 -5.53 7.48 -9.45
N ARG A 78 -5.52 7.73 -8.15
CA ARG A 78 -5.05 8.98 -7.58
C ARG A 78 -3.84 8.77 -6.68
N ASP A 79 -3.05 9.81 -6.53
CA ASP A 79 -1.99 9.87 -5.53
C ASP A 79 -2.58 9.87 -4.10
N LEU A 80 -2.04 9.03 -3.23
CA LEU A 80 -2.42 8.90 -1.81
C LEU A 80 -1.54 9.73 -0.88
N ILE A 81 -0.45 10.34 -1.37
CA ILE A 81 0.53 11.06 -0.56
C ILE A 81 0.29 12.57 -0.69
N LYS A 82 0.19 13.26 0.45
CA LYS A 82 -0.02 14.72 0.55
C LYS A 82 1.16 15.45 1.18
#